data_AF-A0A2G0WBX3-F1
#
_entry.id   AF-A0A2G0WBX3-F1
#
_cell.length_a   1.000
_cell.length_b   1.000
_cell.length_c   1.000
_cell.angle_alpha   90.00
_cell.angle_beta   90.00
_cell.angle_gamma   90.00
#
_symmetry.space_group_name_H-M   'P 1'
#
loop_
_entity.id
_entity.type
_entity.pdbx_description
1 polymer ?
#
loop_
_entity_poly.entity_id
_entity_poly.type
_entity_poly.pdbx_seq_one_letter_code
_entity_poly.pdbx_strand_id
1 'polypeptide(L)' 'METADKYLNVFPSEMLAAIVRGEIDLNELAGAVLAGRGLDQNASWVGFQAAASLLEQRRQA' A
#
# COMPACT_ATOMS: atom_id res chain seq x y z
N MET A 1 17.55 -13.66 1.14
CA MET A 1 16.67 -12.47 1.10
C MET A 1 15.44 -12.88 0.31
N GLU A 2 14.26 -12.85 0.90
CA GLU A 2 13.03 -13.12 0.16
C GLU A 2 12.73 -11.91 -0.70
N THR A 3 12.53 -12.12 -2.01
CA THR A 3 12.42 -11.06 -2.99
C THR A 3 10.94 -10.79 -3.31
N ALA A 4 10.60 -9.53 -3.62
CA ALA A 4 9.22 -9.07 -3.77
C ALA A 4 8.44 -9.80 -4.89
N ASP A 5 9.14 -10.36 -5.88
CA ASP A 5 8.59 -11.17 -6.97
C ASP A 5 7.82 -12.39 -6.47
N LYS A 6 8.21 -13.01 -5.35
CA LYS A 6 7.47 -14.13 -4.78
C LYS A 6 6.05 -13.75 -4.36
N TYR A 7 5.88 -12.54 -3.83
CA TYR A 7 4.58 -12.04 -3.42
C TYR A 7 3.76 -11.51 -4.60
N LEU A 8 4.39 -11.17 -5.73
CA LEU A 8 3.64 -10.77 -6.93
C LEU A 8 2.88 -11.93 -7.56
N ASN A 9 3.33 -13.19 -7.38
CA ASN A 9 2.63 -14.35 -7.93
C ASN A 9 1.22 -14.59 -7.35
N VAL A 10 0.88 -13.97 -6.21
CA VAL A 10 -0.48 -14.08 -5.64
C VAL A 10 -1.47 -13.09 -6.28
N PHE A 11 -0.98 -12.13 -7.07
CA PHE A 11 -1.83 -11.16 -7.75
C PHE A 11 -2.40 -11.79 -9.03
N PRO A 12 -3.72 -11.64 -9.29
CA PRO A 12 -4.29 -12.00 -10.58
C PRO A 12 -3.60 -11.25 -11.73
N SER A 13 -3.45 -11.92 -12.88
CA SER A 13 -2.81 -11.35 -14.07
C SER A 13 -3.46 -10.04 -14.51
N GLU A 14 -4.79 -9.93 -14.41
CA GLU A 14 -5.54 -8.72 -14.76
C GLU A 14 -5.17 -7.54 -13.86
N MET A 15 -4.90 -7.80 -12.57
CA MET A 15 -4.49 -6.77 -11.62
C MET A 15 -3.07 -6.29 -11.91
N LEU A 16 -2.14 -7.22 -12.19
CA LEU A 16 -0.78 -6.87 -12.63
C LEU A 16 -0.80 -6.03 -13.91
N ALA A 17 -1.66 -6.40 -14.87
CA ALA A 17 -1.81 -5.65 -16.11
C ALA A 17 -2.37 -4.24 -15.86
N ALA A 18 -3.35 -4.08 -14.96
CA ALA A 18 -3.90 -2.78 -14.59
C ALA A 18 -2.86 -1.88 -13.90
N ILE A 19 -2.02 -2.45 -13.03
CA ILE A 19 -0.89 -1.74 -12.39
C ILE A 19 0.08 -1.23 -13.45
N VAL A 20 0.48 -2.08 -14.41
CA VAL A 20 1.40 -1.68 -15.49
C VAL A 20 0.81 -0.59 -16.39
N ARG A 21 -0.51 -0.58 -16.61
CA ARG A 21 -1.21 0.48 -17.36
C ARG A 21 -1.40 1.77 -16.56
N GLY A 22 -1.07 1.79 -15.27
CA GLY A 22 -1.28 2.95 -14.39
C GLY A 22 -2.74 3.14 -13.96
N GLU A 23 -3.60 2.13 -14.13
CA GLU A 23 -5.00 2.16 -13.71
C GLU A 23 -5.16 1.96 -12.19
N ILE A 24 -4.13 1.39 -11.55
CA ILE A 24 -4.06 1.15 -10.10
C ILE A 24 -2.76 1.74 -9.56
N ASP A 25 -2.87 2.68 -8.62
CA ASP A 25 -1.73 3.11 -7.81
C ASP A 25 -1.55 2.13 -6.64
N LEU A 26 -0.59 1.22 -6.79
CA LEU A 26 -0.30 0.21 -5.78
C LEU A 26 0.26 0.82 -4.48
N ASN A 27 0.95 1.96 -4.56
CA ASN A 27 1.46 2.66 -3.38
C ASN A 27 0.33 3.33 -2.61
N GLU A 28 -0.68 3.85 -3.31
CA GLU A 28 -1.89 4.37 -2.67
C GLU A 28 -2.66 3.25 -1.96
N LEU A 29 -2.89 2.12 -2.64
CA LEU A 29 -3.58 0.97 -2.07
C LEU A 29 -2.83 0.42 -0.84
N ALA A 30 -1.51 0.26 -0.93
CA ALA A 30 -0.69 -0.20 0.18
C ALA A 30 -0.77 0.75 1.39
N GLY A 31 -0.74 2.07 1.15
CA GLY A 31 -0.90 3.08 2.20
C GLY A 31 -2.26 2.98 2.91
N ALA A 32 -3.35 2.81 2.15
CA ALA A 32 -4.69 2.61 2.72
C ALA A 32 -4.78 1.33 3.56
N VAL A 33 -4.19 0.22 3.09
CA VAL A 33 -4.15 -1.04 3.83
C VAL A 33 -3.35 -0.91 5.13
N LEU A 34 -2.19 -0.24 5.10
CA LEU A 34 -1.38 0.01 6.30
C LEU A 34 -2.14 0.89 7.30
N ALA A 35 -2.77 1.97 6.85
CA ALA A 35 -3.55 2.84 7.72
C ALA A 35 -4.75 2.12 8.36
N GLY A 36 -5.46 1.29 7.59
CA GLY A 36 -6.52 0.42 8.11
C GLY A 36 -6.04 -0.62 9.12
N ARG A 37 -4.72 -0.89 9.16
CA ARG A 37 -4.05 -1.72 10.16
C ARG A 37 -3.40 -0.91 11.28
N GLY A 38 -3.61 0.41 11.35
CA GLY A 38 -2.98 1.28 12.35
C GLY A 38 -1.47 1.44 12.20
N LEU A 39 -0.93 1.16 11.00
CA LEU A 39 0.51 1.20 10.69
C LEU A 39 0.87 2.43 9.86
N ASP A 40 2.09 2.94 10.06
CA ASP A 40 2.71 3.95 9.19
C ASP A 40 3.38 3.32 7.95
N GLN A 41 4.00 4.15 7.12
CA GLN A 41 4.72 3.73 5.90
C GLN A 41 5.96 2.86 6.16
N ASN A 42 6.46 2.84 7.40
CA ASN A 42 7.57 1.99 7.84
C ASN A 42 7.06 0.70 8.50
N ALA A 43 5.76 0.42 8.39
CA ALA A 43 5.07 -0.69 9.06
C ALA A 43 5.15 -0.65 10.60
N SER A 44 5.36 0.54 11.18
CA SER A 44 5.33 0.74 12.64
C SER A 44 3.91 0.98 13.12
N TRP A 45 3.53 0.37 14.24
CA TRP A 45 2.23 0.62 14.86
C TRP A 45 2.19 2.02 15.46
N VAL A 46 1.26 2.84 14.97
CA VAL A 46 1.02 4.22 15.43
C VAL A 46 -0.43 4.45 15.90
N GLY A 47 -1.29 3.44 15.74
CA GLY A 47 -2.72 3.50 16.04
C GLY A 47 -3.55 4.06 14.88
N PHE A 48 -4.83 3.68 14.83
CA PHE A 48 -5.71 3.94 13.68
C PHE A 48 -5.84 5.44 13.32
N GLN A 49 -6.05 6.30 14.31
CA GLN A 49 -6.24 7.74 14.06
C GLN A 49 -4.97 8.41 13.51
N ALA A 50 -3.81 8.07 14.07
CA ALA A 50 -2.53 8.62 13.62
C ALA A 50 -2.19 8.11 12.22
N ALA A 51 -2.39 6.81 11.97
CA ALA A 51 -2.13 6.20 10.66
C ALA A 51 -3.02 6.82 9.55
N ALA A 52 -4.30 7.08 9.84
CA ALA A 52 -5.20 7.78 8.92
C ALA A 52 -4.73 9.21 8.62
N SER A 53 -4.28 9.94 9.65
CA SER A 53 -3.76 11.31 9.49
C SER A 53 -2.49 11.34 8.63
N LEU A 54 -1.57 10.40 8.85
CA LEU A 54 -0.34 10.26 8.07
C LEU A 54 -0.62 9.90 6.61
N LEU A 55 -1.58 9.01 6.35
CA LEU A 55 -2.00 8.68 4.99
C LEU A 55 -2.56 9.90 4.25
N GLU A 56 -3.39 10.69 4.92
CA GLU A 56 -3.97 11.91 4.34
C GLU A 56 -2.89 12.94 4.03
N GLN A 57 -1.94 13.17 4.94
CA GLN A 57 -0.80 14.04 4.69
C GLN A 57 0.03 13.59 3.48
N ARG A 58 0.24 12.28 3.31
CA ARG A 58 0.96 11.72 2.17
C ARG A 58 0.24 11.95 0.85
N ARG A 59 -1.10 11.95 0.84
CA ARG A 59 -1.90 12.19 -0.38
C ARG A 59 -1.87 13.65 -0.86
N GLN A 60 -1.51 14.57 0.02
CA GLN A 60 -1.48 16.00 -0.24
C GLN A 60 -0.08 16.53 -0.60
N ALA A 61 0.95 15.67 -0.52
CA ALA A 61 2.34 15.99 -0.85
C ALA A 61 2.67 15.64 -2.31
#